data_AF-A0A2V8UTR4-F1
#
_entry.id   AF-A0A2V8UTR4-F1
#
_cell.length_a   1.000
_cell.length_b   1.000
_cell.length_c   1.000
_cell.angle_alpha   90.00
_cell.angle_beta   90.00
_cell.angle_gamma   90.00
#
_symmetry.space_group_name_H-M   'P 1'
#
loop_
_entity.id
_entity.type
_entity.pdbx_description
1 polymer ?
#
loop_
_entity_poly.entity_id
_entity_poly.type
_entity_poly.pdbx_seq_one_letter_code
_entity_poly.pdbx_strand_id
1 'polypeptide(L)'
;MFPPFAAVLLSRGAPAGLVIFSFACFANLAAGLTNYGTTPSPMFFAHGYVAFQKWWKVGFVVSLANLAIWSTIGFGWWKLIGIW
;
A
#
# COMPACT_ATOMS: atom_id res chain seq x y z
N MET A 1 4.83 8.09 -8.71
CA MET A 1 6.21 7.94 -8.19
C MET A 1 6.78 6.53 -8.43
N PHE A 2 6.27 5.76 -9.39
CA PHE A 2 6.76 4.39 -9.65
C PHE A 2 8.03 4.35 -10.54
N PRO A 3 8.07 5.02 -11.71
CA PRO A 3 9.21 4.89 -12.64
C PRO A 3 10.58 5.35 -12.12
N PRO A 4 10.72 6.52 -11.46
CA PRO A 4 12.05 7.00 -11.06
C PRO A 4 12.65 6.17 -9.91
N PHE A 5 11.84 5.71 -8.96
CA PHE A 5 12.33 4.87 -7.86
C PHE A 5 12.63 3.44 -8.31
N ALA A 6 11.80 2.89 -9.21
CA ALA A 6 12.09 1.61 -9.84
C ALA A 6 13.43 1.66 -10.60
N ALA A 7 13.67 2.71 -11.39
CA ALA A 7 14.91 2.87 -12.15
C ALA A 7 16.17 2.94 -11.26
N VAL A 8 16.10 3.62 -10.11
CA VAL A 8 17.23 3.71 -9.16
C VAL A 8 17.49 2.38 -8.45
N LEU A 9 16.46 1.63 -8.08
CA LEU A 9 16.64 0.34 -7.40
C LEU A 9 17.14 -0.74 -8.36
N LEU A 10 16.63 -0.74 -9.60
CA LEU A 10 17.11 -1.63 -10.65
C LEU A 10 18.58 -1.34 -11.01
N SER A 11 19.00 -0.07 -11.06
CA SER A 11 20.40 0.29 -11.34
C SER A 11 21.36 -0.11 -10.22
N ARG A 12 20.85 -0.37 -9.01
CA ARG A 12 21.60 -0.92 -7.87
C ARG A 12 21.60 -2.47 -7.82
N GLY A 13 21.04 -3.13 -8.83
CA GLY A 13 21.02 -4.59 -8.93
C GLY A 13 19.93 -5.26 -8.08
N ALA A 14 18.94 -4.51 -7.58
CA ALA A 14 17.79 -5.13 -6.93
C ALA A 14 16.98 -5.93 -7.96
N PRO A 15 16.54 -7.17 -7.64
CA PRO A 15 15.78 -8.00 -8.56
C PRO A 15 14.44 -7.34 -8.92
N ALA A 16 14.18 -7.29 -10.23
CA ALA A 16 13.09 -6.52 -10.79
C ALA A 16 11.71 -6.96 -10.30
N GLY A 17 11.53 -8.26 -10.08
CA GLY A 17 10.29 -8.82 -9.53
C GLY A 17 9.95 -8.15 -8.20
N LEU A 18 10.84 -8.23 -7.22
CA LEU A 18 10.59 -7.65 -5.90
C LEU A 18 10.35 -6.15 -5.94
N VAL A 19 11.13 -5.40 -6.72
CA VAL A 19 10.95 -3.94 -6.84
C VAL A 19 9.56 -3.63 -7.41
N ILE A 20 9.19 -4.23 -8.54
CA ILE A 20 7.93 -3.94 -9.23
C ILE A 20 6.73 -4.37 -8.37
N PHE A 21 6.75 -5.57 -7.81
CA PHE A 21 5.65 -6.08 -6.97
C PHE A 21 5.50 -5.28 -5.67
N SER A 22 6.60 -4.91 -5.02
CA SER A 22 6.56 -4.05 -3.82
C SER A 22 5.84 -2.74 -4.12
N PHE A 23 6.27 -2.00 -5.15
CA PHE A 23 5.65 -0.71 -5.43
C PHE A 23 4.20 -0.85 -5.89
N ALA A 24 3.85 -1.88 -6.68
CA ALA A 24 2.47 -2.11 -7.10
C ALA A 24 1.54 -2.39 -5.91
N CYS A 25 1.98 -3.22 -4.96
CA CYS A 25 1.18 -3.57 -3.78
C CYS A 25 1.06 -2.38 -2.80
N PHE A 26 2.16 -1.68 -2.51
CA PHE A 26 2.14 -0.52 -1.62
C PHE A 26 1.35 0.67 -2.19
N ALA A 27 1.31 0.84 -3.51
CA ALA A 27 0.49 1.89 -4.14
C ALA A 27 -1.01 1.67 -3.89
N ASN A 28 -1.47 0.42 -3.84
CA ASN A 28 -2.87 0.08 -3.60
C ASN A 28 -3.28 0.23 -2.13
N LEU A 29 -2.33 0.07 -1.19
CA LEU A 29 -2.59 0.28 0.24
C LEU A 29 -3.10 1.69 0.55
N ALA A 30 -2.59 2.71 -0.16
CA ALA A 30 -2.98 4.11 0.03
C ALA A 30 -4.47 4.37 -0.29
N ALA A 31 -5.08 3.55 -1.16
CA ALA A 31 -6.45 3.73 -1.60
C ALA A 31 -7.48 3.59 -0.47
N GLY A 32 -7.27 2.64 0.45
CA GLY A 32 -8.23 2.32 1.52
C GLY A 32 -8.12 3.18 2.78
N LEU A 33 -7.14 4.08 2.86
CA LEU A 33 -6.73 4.70 4.14
C LEU A 33 -7.30 6.10 4.36
N THR A 34 -7.63 6.81 3.28
CA THR A 34 -8.14 8.18 3.33
C THR A 34 -9.56 8.25 2.80
N ASN A 35 -10.31 9.25 3.22
CA ASN A 35 -11.67 9.50 2.73
C ASN A 35 -11.72 9.87 1.22
N TYR A 36 -10.57 10.03 0.56
CA TYR A 36 -10.45 10.36 -0.86
C TYR A 36 -9.52 9.39 -1.62
N GLY A 37 -9.09 8.29 -1.00
CA GLY A 37 -8.08 7.39 -1.58
C GLY A 37 -8.58 6.56 -2.77
N THR A 38 -9.88 6.29 -2.83
CA THR A 38 -10.55 5.60 -3.94
C THR A 38 -11.92 6.21 -4.15
N THR A 39 -12.48 6.12 -5.35
CA THR A 39 -13.82 6.63 -5.70
C THR A 39 -14.96 6.25 -4.74
N PRO A 40 -15.04 5.02 -4.18
CA PRO A 40 -16.04 4.69 -3.16
C PRO A 40 -15.85 5.38 -1.81
N SER A 41 -14.62 5.66 -1.37
CA SER A 41 -14.34 6.26 -0.05
C SER A 41 -15.06 7.61 0.19
N PRO A 42 -15.04 8.59 -0.74
CA PRO A 42 -15.76 9.85 -0.56
C PRO A 42 -17.28 9.66 -0.69
N MET A 43 -17.76 8.68 -1.45
CA MET A 43 -19.20 8.35 -1.50
C MET A 43 -19.69 7.89 -0.12
N PHE A 44 -18.96 6.99 0.55
CA PHE A 44 -19.31 6.56 1.91
C PHE A 44 -19.16 7.68 2.94
N PHE A 45 -18.12 8.51 2.81
CA PHE A 45 -17.91 9.64 3.72
C PHE A 45 -18.99 10.72 3.57
N ALA A 46 -19.52 10.94 2.36
CA ALA A 46 -20.56 11.93 2.08
C ALA A 46 -21.90 11.64 2.80
N HIS A 47 -22.17 10.38 3.16
CA HIS A 47 -23.36 10.02 3.94
C HIS A 47 -23.31 10.49 5.41
N GLY A 48 -22.18 11.00 5.90
CA GLY A 48 -22.08 11.61 7.24
C GLY A 48 -22.11 10.63 8.42
N TYR A 49 -22.09 9.31 8.17
CA TYR A 49 -22.12 8.28 9.22
C TYR A 49 -20.89 8.31 10.16
N VAL A 50 -19.74 8.80 9.69
CA VAL A 50 -18.49 8.77 10.44
C VAL A 50 -17.82 10.14 10.42
N ALA A 51 -17.47 10.67 11.59
CA ALA A 51 -16.74 11.92 11.71
C ALA A 51 -15.32 11.83 11.13
N PHE A 52 -14.83 12.92 10.53
CA PHE A 52 -13.51 13.02 9.89
C PHE A 52 -12.37 12.48 10.78
N GLN A 53 -12.34 12.90 12.05
CA GLN A 53 -11.31 12.47 13.00
C GLN A 53 -11.34 10.97 13.27
N LYS A 54 -12.53 10.34 13.31
CA LYS A 54 -12.64 8.88 13.49
C LYS A 54 -12.16 8.14 12.25
N TRP A 55 -12.52 8.61 11.05
CA TRP A 55 -12.07 8.01 9.80
C TRP A 55 -10.54 7.97 9.71
N TRP A 56 -9.88 9.10 9.99
CA TRP A 56 -8.42 9.20 9.96
C TRP A 56 -7.72 8.36 11.04
N LYS A 57 -8.27 8.28 12.26
CA LYS A 57 -7.73 7.41 13.32
C LYS A 57 -7.79 5.94 12.92
N VAL A 58 -8.93 5.49 12.38
CA VAL A 58 -9.10 4.11 11.91
C VAL A 58 -8.19 3.85 10.71
N GLY A 59 -8.15 4.76 9.74
CA GLY A 59 -7.23 4.68 8.59
C GLY A 59 -5.78 4.54 9.04
N PHE A 60 -5.32 5.32 10.01
CA PHE A 60 -3.97 5.20 10.55
C PHE A 60 -3.68 3.81 11.13
N VAL A 61 -4.58 3.26 11.97
CA VAL A 61 -4.42 1.91 12.52
C VAL A 61 -4.40 0.84 11.42
N VAL A 62 -5.28 0.96 10.43
CA VAL A 62 -5.36 0.05 9.29
C VAL A 62 -4.09 0.15 8.42
N SER A 63 -3.45 1.33 8.32
CA SER A 63 -2.18 1.50 7.61
C SER A 63 -1.07 0.69 8.27
N LEU A 64 -0.98 0.72 9.60
CA LEU A 64 0.02 -0.01 10.37
C LEU A 64 -0.18 -1.52 10.23
N ALA A 65 -1.43 -1.99 10.31
CA ALA A 65 -1.75 -3.39 10.10
C ALA A 65 -1.36 -3.87 8.69
N ASN A 66 -1.70 -3.08 7.67
CA ASN A 66 -1.34 -3.41 6.29
C ASN A 66 0.18 -3.40 6.07
N LEU A 67 0.91 -2.43 6.64
CA LEU A 67 2.38 -2.41 6.60
C LEU A 67 2.96 -3.66 7.26
N ALA A 68 2.45 -4.07 8.42
CA ALA A 68 2.91 -5.27 9.11
C ALA A 68 2.67 -6.54 8.28
N ILE A 69 1.49 -6.69 7.67
CA ILE A 69 1.13 -7.85 6.85
C ILE A 69 2.00 -7.90 5.59
N TRP A 70 2.10 -6.81 4.85
CA TRP A 70 2.86 -6.78 3.59
C TRP A 70 4.38 -6.87 3.79
N SER A 71 4.91 -6.31 4.88
CA SER A 71 6.34 -6.43 5.21
C SER A 71 6.74 -7.83 5.69
N THR A 72 5.85 -8.57 6.36
CA THR A 72 6.15 -9.90 6.89
C THR A 72 5.72 -11.00 5.94
N ILE A 73 4.41 -11.16 5.76
CA ILE A 73 3.80 -12.22 4.97
C ILE A 73 4.07 -11.99 3.48
N GLY A 74 3.99 -10.74 3.00
CA GLY A 74 4.25 -10.40 1.60
C GLY A 74 5.67 -10.76 1.15
N PHE A 75 6.69 -10.27 1.87
CA PHE A 75 8.09 -10.62 1.58
C PHE A 75 8.39 -12.10 1.78
N GLY A 76 7.84 -12.73 2.82
CA GLY A 76 7.99 -14.17 3.06
C GLY A 76 7.42 -15.01 1.92
N TRP A 77 6.26 -14.62 1.39
CA TRP A 77 5.60 -15.28 0.27
C TRP A 77 6.36 -15.12 -1.05
N TRP A 78 6.91 -13.94 -1.32
CA TRP A 78 7.71 -13.71 -2.54
C TRP A 78 9.03 -14.48 -2.54
N LYS A 79 9.62 -14.70 -1.37
CA LYS A 79 10.78 -15.60 -1.21
C LYS A 79 10.41 -17.06 -1.46
N LEU A 80 9.21 -17.49 -1.07
CA LEU A 80 8.74 -18.86 -1.31
C LEU A 80 8.43 -19.14 -2.78
N ILE A 81 7.92 -18.15 -3.52
CA ILE A 81 7.61 -18.29 -4.97
C ILE A 81 8.86 -18.13 -5.83
N GLY A 82 9.97 -17.63 -5.29
CA GLY A 82 11.21 -17.39 -6.06
C GLY A 82 11.13 -16.16 -6.95
N ILE A 83 10.32 -15.17 -6.58
CA ILE A 83 10.25 -13.85 -7.24
C ILE A 83 11.49 -13.00 -6.89
N TRP A 84 12.18 -13.37 -5.81
CA TRP A 84 13.53 -12.98 -5.40
C TRP A 84 14.24 -14.24 -4.90
#